data_AF-A0A1D2ABR5-F1
#
_entry.id   AF-A0A1D2ABR5-F1
#
_cell.length_a   1.000
_cell.length_b   1.000
_cell.length_c   1.000
_cell.angle_alpha   90.00
_cell.angle_beta   90.00
_cell.angle_gamma   90.00
#
_symmetry.space_group_name_H-M   'P 1'
#
loop_
_entity.id
_entity.type
_entity.pdbx_description
1 polymer ?
#
loop_
_entity_poly.entity_id
_entity_poly.type
_entity_poly.pdbx_seq_one_letter_code
_entity_poly.pdbx_strand_id
1 'polypeptide(L)'
;PEAAFSRIHPKGCCSLRVVGPRCDEMSRTDAPVSKLVEQATSKADLSYSYWAAKNAHSTATPDPKLLTQEEVARQKSEIDRLKQTTGASAWNMGGTFEERAVGMEWVKASLGELLRSTSVSVGGSTLCVAAISSCTGEAHQWLVRGRKRAGFELEVDLALTQDGEAMGKLCLTQISSDDLEEMQLAYRSEGPGLSPSAVHSAFHPTLLAAFKDLLERIKAR
;
A
#
# COMPACT_ATOMS: atom_id res chain seq x y z
N PRO A 1 32.55 -49.43 -69.39
CA PRO A 1 32.58 -50.76 -68.73
C PRO A 1 31.30 -50.93 -67.90
N GLU A 2 30.29 -51.58 -68.50
CA GLU A 2 29.92 -52.96 -68.16
C GLU A 2 29.47 -53.08 -66.70
N ALA A 3 28.16 -53.14 -66.43
CA ALA A 3 27.28 -54.31 -66.59
C ALA A 3 27.45 -55.36 -65.47
N ALA A 4 26.37 -56.15 -65.31
CA ALA A 4 26.16 -57.28 -64.39
C ALA A 4 25.55 -56.88 -63.03
N PHE A 5 24.30 -57.20 -62.67
CA PHE A 5 23.36 -58.25 -63.10
C PHE A 5 23.90 -59.68 -62.96
N SER A 6 23.57 -60.33 -61.84
CA SER A 6 23.03 -61.71 -61.81
C SER A 6 22.61 -62.04 -60.38
N ARG A 7 21.31 -62.31 -60.15
CA ARG A 7 20.65 -63.63 -60.20
C ARG A 7 21.18 -64.53 -59.07
N ILE A 8 20.33 -65.12 -58.23
CA ILE A 8 19.57 -66.35 -58.55
C ILE A 8 18.34 -66.48 -57.62
N HIS A 9 17.25 -66.95 -58.23
CA HIS A 9 15.90 -67.28 -57.72
C HIS A 9 15.83 -68.63 -56.93
N PRO A 10 14.69 -69.34 -56.83
CA PRO A 10 13.31 -69.03 -56.38
C PRO A 10 12.81 -70.07 -55.33
N LYS A 11 11.56 -69.93 -54.84
CA LYS A 11 10.42 -70.86 -55.06
C LYS A 11 9.45 -70.84 -53.88
N GLY A 12 8.16 -70.77 -54.20
CA GLY A 12 7.08 -71.11 -53.27
C GLY A 12 5.81 -70.30 -53.52
N CYS A 13 4.99 -70.74 -54.47
CA CYS A 13 3.65 -70.19 -54.72
C CYS A 13 2.63 -70.70 -53.70
N CYS A 14 1.59 -69.86 -53.52
CA CYS A 14 0.18 -70.22 -53.34
C CYS A 14 -0.24 -70.43 -51.86
N SER A 15 -0.85 -69.43 -51.19
CA SER A 15 -2.27 -69.01 -51.29
C SER A 15 -3.24 -69.97 -50.60
N LEU A 16 -3.89 -69.55 -49.50
CA LEU A 16 -5.30 -69.11 -49.47
C LEU A 16 -5.75 -68.71 -48.04
N ARG A 17 -6.89 -68.02 -47.97
CA ARG A 17 -7.43 -67.11 -46.94
C ARG A 17 -8.21 -67.76 -45.78
N VAL A 18 -8.12 -67.05 -44.64
CA VAL A 18 -9.17 -66.48 -43.74
C VAL A 18 -10.38 -67.34 -43.33
N VAL A 19 -10.55 -67.54 -42.02
CA VAL A 19 -11.79 -67.37 -41.24
C VAL A 19 -11.41 -66.97 -39.78
N GLY A 20 -12.05 -65.96 -39.17
CA GLY A 20 -11.91 -65.62 -37.73
C GLY A 20 -12.57 -66.68 -36.81
N PRO A 21 -12.80 -66.46 -35.49
CA PRO A 21 -12.90 -65.20 -34.75
C PRO A 21 -12.27 -65.20 -33.32
N ARG A 22 -12.54 -64.12 -32.57
CA ARG A 22 -12.70 -64.01 -31.10
C ARG A 22 -11.52 -63.46 -30.26
N CYS A 23 -11.79 -62.27 -29.72
CA CYS A 23 -11.41 -61.67 -28.44
C CYS A 23 -10.12 -62.14 -27.77
N ASP A 24 -9.11 -61.26 -27.75
CA ASP A 24 -8.05 -61.29 -26.77
C ASP A 24 -7.86 -59.91 -26.12
N GLU A 25 -7.45 -59.99 -24.87
CA GLU A 25 -7.56 -59.00 -23.83
C GLU A 25 -6.29 -58.12 -23.72
N MET A 26 -6.49 -56.86 -23.31
CA MET A 26 -5.52 -55.95 -22.68
C MET A 26 -4.17 -55.69 -23.38
N SER A 27 -4.10 -54.54 -24.07
CA SER A 27 -2.92 -53.67 -23.94
C SER A 27 -3.32 -52.20 -23.96
N ARG A 28 -3.01 -51.51 -22.86
CA ARG A 28 -3.07 -50.05 -22.71
C ARG A 28 -2.12 -49.42 -23.71
N THR A 29 -2.63 -48.54 -24.56
CA THR A 29 -1.82 -47.58 -25.31
C THR A 29 -2.20 -46.18 -24.84
N ASP A 30 -1.43 -45.65 -23.89
CA ASP A 30 -1.43 -44.23 -23.54
C ASP A 30 -0.85 -43.47 -24.75
N ALA A 31 -1.72 -42.86 -25.54
CA ALA A 31 -1.32 -41.86 -26.52
C ALA A 31 -0.88 -40.59 -25.77
N PRO A 32 0.23 -39.93 -26.15
CA PRO A 32 0.67 -38.72 -25.50
C PRO A 32 -0.34 -37.61 -25.76
N VAL A 33 -1.09 -37.24 -24.71
CA VAL A 33 -2.00 -36.10 -24.72
C VAL A 33 -1.17 -34.85 -25.01
N SER A 34 -1.49 -34.17 -26.11
CA SER A 34 -0.84 -32.94 -26.54
C SER A 34 -0.87 -31.89 -25.42
N LYS A 35 0.23 -31.15 -25.24
CA LYS A 35 0.32 -29.98 -24.34
C LYS A 35 -0.80 -28.95 -24.57
N LEU A 36 -1.41 -28.95 -25.76
CA LEU A 36 -2.56 -28.12 -26.10
C LEU A 36 -3.85 -28.57 -25.39
N VAL A 37 -4.03 -29.88 -25.20
CA VAL A 37 -5.18 -30.47 -24.48
C VAL A 37 -5.02 -30.24 -22.97
N GLU A 38 -3.80 -30.34 -22.46
CA GLU A 38 -3.46 -30.05 -21.06
C GLU A 38 -3.66 -28.57 -20.70
N GLN A 39 -3.33 -27.64 -21.63
CA GLN A 39 -3.63 -26.21 -21.47
C GLN A 39 -5.13 -25.89 -21.62
N ALA A 40 -5.87 -26.65 -22.44
CA ALA A 40 -7.32 -26.46 -22.62
C ALA A 40 -8.10 -26.89 -21.36
N THR A 41 -7.70 -27.97 -20.70
CA THR A 41 -8.30 -28.40 -19.42
C THR A 41 -7.87 -27.51 -18.26
N SER A 42 -6.62 -27.04 -18.23
CA SER A 42 -6.12 -26.13 -17.19
C SER A 42 -6.76 -24.74 -17.24
N LYS A 43 -7.18 -24.26 -18.42
CA LYS A 43 -7.92 -22.99 -18.57
C LYS A 43 -9.40 -23.09 -18.18
N ALA A 44 -9.99 -24.29 -18.20
CA ALA A 44 -11.35 -24.51 -17.71
C ALA A 44 -11.42 -24.44 -16.17
N ASP A 45 -10.32 -24.81 -15.50
CA ASP A 45 -10.16 -24.73 -14.03
C ASP A 45 -9.81 -23.31 -13.54
N LEU A 46 -9.56 -22.38 -14.46
CA LEU A 46 -9.41 -20.93 -14.24
C LEU A 46 -10.63 -20.15 -14.77
N SER A 47 -11.80 -20.79 -14.79
CA SER A 47 -13.03 -20.11 -15.19
C SER A 47 -13.45 -19.09 -14.13
N TYR A 48 -13.28 -17.81 -14.48
CA TYR A 48 -13.90 -16.69 -13.75
C TYR A 48 -15.41 -16.91 -13.74
N SER A 49 -15.92 -17.43 -12.63
CA SER A 49 -17.35 -17.54 -12.39
C SER A 49 -17.88 -16.14 -12.09
N TYR A 50 -18.31 -15.43 -13.13
CA TYR A 50 -19.18 -14.26 -12.96
C TYR A 50 -20.40 -14.71 -12.15
N TRP A 51 -20.85 -13.91 -11.18
CA TRP A 51 -22.07 -14.14 -10.39
C TRP A 51 -23.35 -14.10 -11.25
N ALA A 52 -23.43 -14.94 -12.27
CA ALA A 52 -24.58 -15.11 -13.13
C ALA A 52 -25.37 -16.31 -12.61
N ALA A 53 -26.30 -16.02 -11.70
CA ALA A 53 -27.34 -16.93 -11.25
C ALA A 53 -28.29 -17.27 -12.41
N LYS A 54 -27.85 -18.09 -13.37
CA LYS A 54 -28.76 -18.62 -14.41
C LYS A 54 -28.89 -20.15 -14.41
N ASN A 55 -27.98 -20.89 -13.79
CA ASN A 55 -28.08 -22.35 -13.66
C ASN A 55 -27.86 -22.82 -12.21
N ALA A 56 -28.57 -22.23 -11.24
CA ALA A 56 -28.57 -22.71 -9.86
C ALA A 56 -29.44 -23.97 -9.73
N HIS A 57 -28.91 -25.14 -10.10
CA HIS A 57 -29.50 -26.41 -9.70
C HIS A 57 -28.77 -26.92 -8.45
N SER A 58 -29.48 -26.85 -7.32
CA SER A 58 -29.22 -27.59 -6.08
C SER A 58 -28.10 -27.11 -5.14
N THR A 59 -27.99 -25.81 -4.89
CA THR A 59 -27.67 -25.34 -3.53
C THR A 59 -28.77 -24.38 -3.10
N ALA A 60 -29.48 -24.72 -2.02
CA ALA A 60 -30.47 -23.82 -1.44
C ALA A 60 -29.75 -22.54 -1.02
N THR A 61 -30.13 -21.41 -1.58
CA THR A 61 -29.65 -20.10 -1.12
C THR A 61 -30.04 -19.99 0.36
N PRO A 62 -29.08 -19.74 1.28
CA PRO A 62 -29.41 -19.62 2.69
C PRO A 62 -30.40 -18.47 2.86
N ASP A 63 -31.49 -18.73 3.56
CA ASP A 63 -32.49 -17.70 3.83
C ASP A 63 -31.86 -16.56 4.64
N PRO A 64 -32.13 -15.29 4.29
CA PRO A 64 -31.60 -14.15 5.04
C PRO A 64 -32.11 -14.19 6.48
N LYS A 65 -31.22 -14.51 7.42
CA LYS A 65 -31.53 -14.50 8.85
C LYS A 65 -31.53 -13.05 9.33
N LEU A 66 -32.68 -12.57 9.82
CA LEU A 66 -32.74 -11.33 10.60
C LEU A 66 -31.96 -11.53 11.90
N LEU A 67 -30.97 -10.67 12.16
CA LEU A 67 -30.29 -10.67 13.45
C LEU A 67 -31.26 -10.23 14.54
N THR A 68 -31.22 -10.92 15.68
CA THR A 68 -31.97 -10.46 16.86
C THR A 68 -31.33 -9.20 17.43
N GLN A 69 -32.11 -8.40 18.16
CA GLN A 69 -31.64 -7.15 18.75
C GLN A 69 -30.46 -7.35 19.72
N GLU A 70 -30.41 -8.49 20.42
CA GLU A 70 -29.29 -8.85 21.31
C GLU A 70 -28.00 -9.15 20.53
N GLU A 71 -28.10 -9.86 19.41
CA GLU A 71 -26.94 -10.17 18.56
C GLU A 71 -26.37 -8.90 17.92
N VAL A 72 -27.23 -7.97 17.50
CA VAL A 72 -26.82 -6.64 17.04
C VAL A 72 -26.09 -5.86 18.13
N ALA A 73 -26.61 -5.88 19.37
CA ALA A 73 -25.98 -5.19 20.49
C ALA A 73 -24.60 -5.77 20.81
N ARG A 74 -24.46 -7.11 20.82
CA ARG A 74 -23.16 -7.78 21.03
C ARG A 74 -22.15 -7.42 19.94
N GLN A 75 -22.57 -7.49 18.67
CA GLN A 75 -21.70 -7.12 17.55
C GLN A 75 -21.25 -5.65 17.62
N LYS A 76 -22.16 -4.73 17.96
CA LYS A 76 -21.80 -3.32 18.17
C LYS A 76 -20.78 -3.16 19.28
N SER A 77 -21.00 -3.80 20.44
CA SER A 77 -20.06 -3.72 21.56
C SER A 77 -18.66 -4.25 21.22
N GLU A 78 -18.58 -5.34 20.44
CA GLU A 78 -17.29 -5.89 20.00
C GLU A 78 -16.59 -4.96 19.01
N ILE A 79 -17.34 -4.39 18.05
CA ILE A 79 -16.82 -3.39 17.10
C ILE A 79 -16.31 -2.16 17.85
N ASP A 80 -17.05 -1.66 18.84
CA ASP A 80 -16.67 -0.48 19.62
C ASP A 80 -15.43 -0.75 20.48
N ARG A 81 -15.35 -1.93 21.10
CA ARG A 81 -14.16 -2.38 21.83
C ARG A 81 -12.94 -2.51 20.90
N LEU A 82 -13.10 -3.04 19.69
CA LEU A 82 -12.03 -3.14 18.71
C LEU A 82 -11.56 -1.75 18.26
N LYS A 83 -12.50 -0.82 18.01
CA LYS A 83 -12.18 0.58 17.71
C LYS A 83 -11.44 1.26 18.85
N GLN A 84 -11.82 1.02 20.11
CA GLN A 84 -11.16 1.61 21.26
C GLN A 84 -9.74 1.07 21.47
N THR A 85 -9.52 -0.23 21.24
CA THR A 85 -8.24 -0.89 21.51
C THR A 85 -7.22 -0.73 20.40
N THR A 86 -7.65 -0.83 19.14
CA THR A 86 -6.74 -0.85 17.98
C THR A 86 -6.94 0.35 17.06
N GLY A 87 -8.04 1.08 17.22
CA GLY A 87 -8.48 2.06 16.22
C GLY A 87 -8.98 1.40 14.94
N ALA A 88 -9.00 0.06 14.81
CA ALA A 88 -9.34 -0.66 13.59
C ALA A 88 -10.83 -0.88 13.42
N SER A 89 -11.33 -0.79 12.19
CA SER A 89 -12.65 -1.35 11.87
C SER A 89 -12.54 -2.85 11.57
N ALA A 90 -13.70 -3.51 11.52
CA ALA A 90 -13.80 -4.90 11.08
C ALA A 90 -13.21 -5.13 9.67
N TRP A 91 -13.17 -4.09 8.82
CA TRP A 91 -12.57 -4.16 7.48
C TRP A 91 -11.07 -4.43 7.58
N ASN A 92 -10.36 -3.68 8.42
CA ASN A 92 -8.91 -3.83 8.61
C ASN A 92 -8.50 -5.20 9.16
N MET A 93 -9.36 -5.83 9.97
CA MET A 93 -9.11 -7.20 10.47
C MET A 93 -9.09 -8.24 9.34
N GLY A 94 -9.80 -7.97 8.24
CA GLY A 94 -9.78 -8.81 7.03
C GLY A 94 -8.49 -8.69 6.20
N GLY A 95 -7.48 -7.96 6.68
CA GLY A 95 -6.20 -7.79 5.99
C GLY A 95 -6.18 -6.64 4.97
N THR A 96 -7.26 -5.86 4.89
CA THR A 96 -7.33 -4.64 4.07
C THR A 96 -6.72 -3.45 4.82
N PHE A 97 -6.46 -2.34 4.11
CA PHE A 97 -6.01 -1.09 4.72
C PHE A 97 -7.17 -0.11 4.92
N GLU A 98 -7.05 0.74 5.94
CA GLU A 98 -7.91 1.90 6.13
C GLU A 98 -7.06 3.16 6.03
N GLU A 99 -7.60 4.19 5.38
CA GLU A 99 -6.99 5.52 5.31
C GLU A 99 -7.90 6.52 6.03
N ARG A 100 -7.27 7.40 6.82
CA ARG A 100 -7.93 8.48 7.53
C ARG A 100 -7.19 9.78 7.26
N ALA A 101 -7.84 10.69 6.55
CA ALA A 101 -7.33 12.04 6.40
C ALA A 101 -7.35 12.76 7.75
N VAL A 102 -6.24 13.43 8.08
CA VAL A 102 -6.13 14.31 9.23
C VAL A 102 -6.37 15.74 8.78
N GLY A 103 -7.32 16.42 9.42
CA GLY A 103 -7.67 17.79 9.05
C GLY A 103 -6.49 18.74 9.27
N MET A 104 -6.20 19.56 8.25
CA MET A 104 -5.09 20.52 8.27
C MET A 104 -5.17 21.53 9.44
N GLU A 105 -6.36 21.86 9.90
CA GLU A 105 -6.54 22.72 11.08
C GLU A 105 -5.90 22.11 12.35
N TRP A 106 -6.08 20.80 12.55
CA TRP A 106 -5.48 20.09 13.68
C TRP A 106 -3.97 19.98 13.53
N VAL A 107 -3.48 19.76 12.30
CA VAL A 107 -2.04 19.70 12.00
C VAL A 107 -1.39 21.04 12.31
N LYS A 108 -1.98 22.14 11.84
CA LYS A 108 -1.52 23.51 12.11
C LYS A 108 -1.51 23.83 13.61
N ALA A 109 -2.57 23.45 14.33
CA ALA A 109 -2.65 23.65 15.78
C ALA A 109 -1.57 22.85 16.53
N SER A 110 -1.37 21.58 16.16
CA SER A 110 -0.38 20.69 16.78
C SER A 110 1.05 21.17 16.51
N LEU A 111 1.33 21.57 15.27
CA LEU A 111 2.62 22.15 14.89
C LEU A 111 2.86 23.49 15.63
N GLY A 112 1.82 24.31 15.77
CA GLY A 112 1.89 25.57 16.52
C GLY A 112 2.12 25.39 18.02
N GLU A 113 1.73 24.24 18.59
CA GLU A 113 2.11 23.87 19.96
C GLU A 113 3.58 23.46 20.04
N LEU A 114 4.03 22.59 19.13
CA LEU A 114 5.41 22.09 19.10
C LEU A 114 6.44 23.20 18.85
N LEU A 115 6.12 24.17 17.99
CA LEU A 115 7.05 25.24 17.62
C LEU A 115 7.05 26.44 18.58
N ARG A 116 6.09 26.53 19.50
CA ARG A 116 5.92 27.72 20.37
C ARG A 116 7.10 27.96 21.30
N SER A 117 7.72 26.89 21.77
CA SER A 117 8.89 26.90 22.65
C SER A 117 10.21 26.82 21.88
N THR A 118 10.17 26.88 20.56
CA THR A 118 11.36 26.74 19.72
C THR A 118 12.07 28.07 19.60
N SER A 119 13.26 28.13 20.18
CA SER A 119 14.21 29.24 20.04
C SER A 119 15.60 28.72 19.71
N VAL A 120 16.33 29.43 18.86
CA VAL A 120 17.70 29.09 18.50
C VAL A 120 18.60 30.32 18.61
N SER A 121 19.86 30.12 19.00
CA SER A 121 20.84 31.21 19.06
C SER A 121 21.67 31.26 17.79
N VAL A 122 21.68 32.41 17.12
CA VAL A 122 22.42 32.66 15.88
C VAL A 122 23.19 33.96 16.02
N GLY A 123 24.52 33.91 15.93
CA GLY A 123 25.36 35.11 15.95
C GLY A 123 25.22 35.96 17.23
N GLY A 124 24.91 35.34 18.37
CA GLY A 124 24.70 36.03 19.66
C GLY A 124 23.29 36.60 19.86
N SER A 125 22.41 36.45 18.87
CA SER A 125 20.99 36.80 18.96
C SER A 125 20.14 35.54 19.15
N THR A 126 19.02 35.64 19.87
CA THR A 126 18.08 34.52 20.03
C THR A 126 16.86 34.74 19.14
N LEU A 127 16.66 33.83 18.19
CA LEU A 127 15.50 33.83 17.30
C LEU A 127 14.43 32.89 17.84
N CYS A 128 13.19 33.36 17.88
CA CYS A 128 12.03 32.61 18.33
C CYS A 128 11.01 32.48 17.19
N VAL A 129 10.33 31.33 17.11
CA VAL A 129 9.19 31.17 16.22
C VAL A 129 7.98 31.89 16.82
N ALA A 130 7.52 32.95 16.18
CA ALA A 130 6.39 33.73 16.67
C ALA A 130 5.03 33.11 16.30
N ALA A 131 4.89 32.73 15.03
CA ALA A 131 3.64 32.17 14.51
C ALA A 131 3.86 31.38 13.22
N ILE A 132 2.92 30.50 12.92
CA ILE A 132 2.79 29.85 11.61
C ILE A 132 2.01 30.79 10.70
N SER A 133 2.70 31.34 9.70
CA SER A 133 2.11 32.24 8.70
C SER A 133 1.19 31.49 7.73
N SER A 134 1.65 30.34 7.24
CA SER A 134 0.89 29.46 6.35
C SER A 134 1.26 28.00 6.63
N CYS A 135 0.32 27.10 6.40
CA CYS A 135 0.54 25.66 6.49
C CYS A 135 -0.42 25.01 5.50
N THR A 136 0.13 24.42 4.45
CA THR A 136 -0.61 23.81 3.33
C THR A 136 -0.06 22.41 3.07
N GLY A 137 -0.89 21.56 2.47
CA GLY A 137 -0.54 20.17 2.18
C GLY A 137 -1.59 19.21 2.72
N GLU A 138 -1.15 17.98 2.97
CA GLU A 138 -2.02 16.90 3.42
C GLU A 138 -1.34 16.00 4.47
N ALA A 139 -2.17 15.35 5.27
CA ALA A 139 -1.73 14.46 6.34
C ALA A 139 -2.68 13.28 6.45
N HIS A 140 -2.13 12.08 6.53
CA HIS A 140 -2.86 10.83 6.47
C HIS A 140 -2.40 9.90 7.58
N GLN A 141 -3.36 9.12 8.07
CA GLN A 141 -3.11 7.99 8.93
C GLN A 141 -3.61 6.73 8.23
N TRP A 142 -2.73 5.75 8.06
CA TRP A 142 -3.08 4.45 7.52
C TRP A 142 -3.09 3.40 8.61
N LEU A 143 -4.09 2.54 8.58
CA LEU A 143 -4.12 1.34 9.39
C LEU A 143 -3.94 0.15 8.46
N VAL A 144 -2.91 -0.64 8.65
CA VAL A 144 -2.60 -1.81 7.82
C VAL A 144 -2.42 -3.02 8.74
N ARG A 145 -3.35 -3.98 8.69
CA ARG A 145 -3.30 -5.21 9.49
C ARG A 145 -3.09 -4.93 10.99
N GLY A 146 -3.86 -3.99 11.54
CA GLY A 146 -3.78 -3.54 12.93
C GLY A 146 -2.59 -2.65 13.27
N ARG A 147 -1.71 -2.31 12.32
CA ARG A 147 -0.57 -1.40 12.54
C ARG A 147 -0.88 0.00 12.04
N LYS A 148 -0.74 1.00 12.91
CA LYS A 148 -0.85 2.42 12.56
C LYS A 148 0.41 2.89 11.85
N ARG A 149 0.23 3.57 10.73
CA ARG A 149 1.22 4.33 9.98
C ARG A 149 0.68 5.73 9.80
N ALA A 150 1.57 6.70 9.68
CA ALA A 150 1.23 8.09 9.48
C ALA A 150 2.17 8.65 8.42
N GLY A 151 1.71 9.68 7.73
CA GLY A 151 2.51 10.43 6.80
C GLY A 151 1.89 11.77 6.50
N PHE A 152 2.70 12.66 5.99
CA PHE A 152 2.28 14.00 5.61
C PHE A 152 3.17 14.51 4.49
N GLU A 153 2.63 15.45 3.74
CA GLU A 153 3.35 16.27 2.77
C GLU A 153 2.92 17.71 3.03
N LEU A 154 3.84 18.53 3.51
CA LEU A 154 3.56 19.87 4.02
C LEU A 154 4.49 20.92 3.42
N GLU A 155 3.93 22.12 3.27
CA GLU A 155 4.66 23.37 3.08
C GLU A 155 4.27 24.32 4.21
N VAL A 156 5.28 24.89 4.87
CA VAL A 156 5.07 25.66 6.10
C VAL A 156 5.86 26.95 6.03
N ASP A 157 5.19 28.05 6.34
CA ASP A 157 5.81 29.34 6.52
C ASP A 157 5.79 29.75 7.99
N LEU A 158 6.94 30.08 8.54
CA LEU A 158 7.11 30.53 9.93
C LEU A 158 7.52 32.00 9.98
N ALA A 159 6.90 32.76 10.88
CA ALA A 159 7.35 34.11 11.21
C ALA A 159 8.35 34.03 12.37
N LEU A 160 9.50 34.68 12.20
CA LEU A 160 10.58 34.70 13.20
C LEU A 160 10.66 36.07 13.87
N THR A 161 10.91 36.06 15.17
CA THR A 161 11.11 37.26 15.98
C THR A 161 12.37 37.16 16.83
N GLN A 162 12.92 38.32 17.18
CA GLN A 162 14.02 38.47 18.14
C GLN A 162 13.57 39.49 19.17
N ASP A 163 13.53 39.11 20.46
CA ASP A 163 13.13 40.00 21.55
C ASP A 163 11.80 40.75 21.32
N GLY A 164 10.89 40.15 20.52
CA GLY A 164 9.60 40.70 20.14
C GLY A 164 9.58 41.50 18.82
N GLU A 165 10.74 41.78 18.22
CA GLU A 165 10.85 42.44 16.92
C GLU A 165 10.83 41.43 15.77
N ALA A 166 10.16 41.75 14.67
CA ALA A 166 10.06 40.88 13.51
C ALA A 166 11.39 40.81 12.75
N MET A 167 11.99 39.62 12.68
CA MET A 167 13.29 39.40 12.01
C MET A 167 13.14 38.92 10.56
N GLY A 168 12.05 38.22 10.27
CA GLY A 168 11.77 37.73 8.93
C GLY A 168 10.89 36.50 8.90
N LYS A 169 10.96 35.79 7.77
CA LYS A 169 10.15 34.61 7.47
C LYS A 169 11.04 33.43 7.11
N LEU A 170 10.73 32.26 7.66
CA LEU A 170 11.35 30.99 7.30
C LEU A 170 10.34 30.15 6.53
N CYS A 171 10.62 29.91 5.25
CA CYS A 171 9.82 29.11 4.35
C CYS A 171 10.40 27.69 4.32
N LEU A 172 9.57 26.70 4.62
CA LEU A 172 9.92 25.29 4.59
C LEU A 172 9.15 24.62 3.45
N THR A 173 9.88 24.06 2.52
CA THR A 173 9.34 23.38 1.33
C THR A 173 9.78 21.93 1.33
N GLN A 174 9.02 21.07 0.64
CA GLN A 174 9.32 19.64 0.50
C GLN A 174 9.40 18.92 1.85
N ILE A 175 8.45 19.18 2.76
CA ILE A 175 8.40 18.50 4.06
C ILE A 175 7.57 17.23 3.92
N SER A 176 8.21 16.10 3.67
CA SER A 176 7.56 14.79 3.63
C SER A 176 7.92 13.95 4.87
N SER A 177 7.06 13.01 5.24
CA SER A 177 7.38 12.07 6.32
C SER A 177 8.47 11.06 5.95
N ASP A 178 8.67 10.80 4.66
CA ASP A 178 9.61 9.80 4.16
C ASP A 178 11.01 10.38 4.00
N ASP A 179 11.11 11.66 3.60
CA ASP A 179 12.37 12.35 3.29
C ASP A 179 12.57 13.61 4.16
N LEU A 180 12.19 13.53 5.44
CA LEU A 180 12.24 14.67 6.35
C LEU A 180 13.66 15.25 6.54
N GLU A 181 14.69 14.46 6.27
CA GLU A 181 16.10 14.88 6.33
C GLU A 181 16.51 15.77 5.14
N GLU A 182 15.76 15.72 4.02
CA GLU A 182 15.99 16.53 2.82
C GLU A 182 15.18 17.83 2.81
N MET A 183 14.52 18.14 3.93
CA MET A 183 13.70 19.34 4.11
C MET A 183 14.47 20.61 3.71
N GLN A 184 13.86 21.40 2.82
CA GLN A 184 14.46 22.62 2.31
C GLN A 184 13.98 23.84 3.10
N LEU A 185 14.95 24.65 3.55
CA LEU A 185 14.69 25.87 4.29
C LEU A 185 15.12 27.08 3.43
N ALA A 186 14.27 28.09 3.37
CA ALA A 186 14.59 29.39 2.77
C ALA A 186 14.29 30.49 3.78
N TYR A 187 15.33 31.23 4.19
CA TYR A 187 15.17 32.34 5.12
C TYR A 187 15.10 33.65 4.35
N ARG A 188 14.01 34.40 4.54
CA ARG A 188 13.83 35.75 4.02
C ARG A 188 13.92 36.72 5.19
N SER A 189 15.02 37.44 5.28
CA SER A 189 15.26 38.45 6.30
C SER A 189 14.47 39.72 6.01
N GLU A 190 13.81 40.25 7.03
CA GLU A 190 13.24 41.61 7.04
C GLU A 190 14.07 42.54 7.96
N GLY A 191 14.94 41.97 8.81
CA GLY A 191 15.81 42.67 9.76
C GLY A 191 17.33 42.47 9.52
N PRO A 192 18.18 42.88 10.48
CA PRO A 192 19.62 43.03 10.26
C PRO A 192 20.37 41.69 10.08
N GLY A 193 21.14 41.61 8.98
CA GLY A 193 22.49 41.00 8.89
C GLY A 193 22.71 39.52 9.18
N LEU A 194 21.71 38.74 9.58
CA LEU A 194 21.89 37.31 9.85
C LEU A 194 22.10 36.52 8.55
N SER A 195 23.15 35.69 8.52
CA SER A 195 23.42 34.87 7.35
C SER A 195 22.35 33.75 7.24
N PRO A 196 21.72 33.56 6.05
CA PRO A 196 20.72 32.53 5.86
C PRO A 196 21.22 31.12 6.23
N SER A 197 22.47 30.80 5.91
CA SER A 197 23.07 29.51 6.21
C SER A 197 23.20 29.24 7.71
N ALA A 198 23.49 30.25 8.54
CA ALA A 198 23.58 30.08 9.98
C ALA A 198 22.18 29.91 10.61
N VAL A 199 21.17 30.61 10.07
CA VAL A 199 19.78 30.41 10.49
C VAL A 199 19.31 28.99 10.13
N HIS A 200 19.63 28.52 8.92
CA HIS A 200 19.30 27.17 8.49
C HIS A 200 19.92 26.11 9.38
N SER A 201 21.24 26.18 9.61
CA SER A 201 21.93 25.17 10.43
C SER A 201 21.45 25.15 11.88
N ALA A 202 21.07 26.30 12.43
CA ALA A 202 20.55 26.41 13.79
C ALA A 202 19.13 25.84 13.92
N PHE A 203 18.22 26.16 12.98
CA PHE A 203 16.83 25.73 13.03
C PHE A 203 16.61 24.29 12.56
N HIS A 204 17.40 23.80 11.60
CA HIS A 204 17.22 22.49 10.99
C HIS A 204 17.03 21.35 12.00
N PRO A 205 17.93 21.13 12.99
CA PRO A 205 17.77 20.02 13.94
C PRO A 205 16.50 20.15 14.81
N THR A 206 16.15 21.38 15.20
CA THR A 206 14.98 21.62 16.05
C THR A 206 13.67 21.43 15.30
N LEU A 207 13.61 21.87 14.03
CA LEU A 207 12.46 21.65 13.17
C LEU A 207 12.30 20.17 12.83
N LEU A 208 13.39 19.47 12.52
CA LEU A 208 13.37 18.04 12.26
C LEU A 208 12.83 17.26 13.47
N ALA A 209 13.22 17.62 14.69
CA ALA A 209 12.65 17.05 15.90
C ALA A 209 11.14 17.33 16.03
N ALA A 210 10.72 18.58 15.79
CA ALA A 210 9.30 18.95 15.86
C ALA A 210 8.44 18.20 14.83
N PHE A 211 8.92 18.00 13.60
CA PHE A 211 8.18 17.24 12.58
C PHE A 211 8.13 15.74 12.88
N LYS A 212 9.18 15.17 13.51
CA LYS A 212 9.14 13.79 14.02
C LYS A 212 8.10 13.63 15.13
N ASP A 213 8.02 14.59 16.04
CA ASP A 213 7.00 14.59 17.09
C ASP A 213 5.58 14.77 16.51
N LEU A 214 5.43 15.59 15.47
CA LEU A 214 4.18 15.73 14.74
C LEU A 214 3.75 14.39 14.10
N LEU A 215 4.68 13.65 13.48
CA LEU A 215 4.42 12.34 12.90
C LEU A 215 3.88 11.36 13.94
N GLU A 216 4.50 11.32 15.12
CA GLU A 216 4.05 10.46 16.23
C GLU A 216 2.69 10.90 16.78
N ARG A 217 2.41 12.20 16.84
CA ARG A 217 1.07 12.72 17.21
C ARG A 217 0.00 12.30 16.20
N ILE A 218 0.29 12.36 14.89
CA ILE A 218 -0.62 11.89 13.83
C ILE A 218 -0.88 10.39 13.99
N LYS A 219 0.18 9.61 14.26
CA LYS A 219 0.08 8.16 14.47
C LYS A 219 -0.69 7.79 15.74
N ALA A 220 -0.64 8.61 16.80
CA ALA A 220 -1.33 8.35 18.06
C ALA A 220 -2.85 8.57 17.99
N ARG A 221 -3.31 9.39 17.03
CA ARG A 221 -4.73 9.70 16.81
C ARG A 221 -5.58 8.45 16.49
#